data_AF-A0A3D0SBW5-F1
#
_entry.id   AF-A0A3D0SBW5-F1
#
_cell.length_a   1.000
_cell.length_b   1.000
_cell.length_c   1.000
_cell.angle_alpha   90.00
_cell.angle_beta   90.00
_cell.angle_gamma   90.00
#
_symmetry.space_group_name_H-M   'P 1'
#
loop_
_entity.id
_entity.type
_entity.pdbx_description
1 polymer ?
#
loop_
_entity_poly.entity_id
_entity_poly.type
_entity_poly.pdbx_seq_one_letter_code
_entity_poly.pdbx_strand_id
1 'polypeptide(L)'
;MNGFERELRERLLAIIPHAELFSINQQGIVDWREYQQVLGEDPRIRKVEPYTKITGMIQQGSALKAVELTGIQINAAIPTRWQNEISDADWQLLREGPNQVLLGKGILNKLGLAPGDKISVVIPSVTEDLTFAAPKNLYLTVAGSIQVGGLLDNLIGIMHLETASEQAGIKSGAQGLRFQFYDPFAAYSIIREVGYGFPQAVYMSDWTRTQGHLYDDIRLVRVVVYIALSLVIAVACFNIVSSLVMAVKEKQASIAILKTMGATDSQIRNTFVFQGLLNGFIGVFWGTLLAVITAPNLSLIVAKLEDLLGIKVLSGDIYFIDFLPSQLQANDVLLTVLVAIVLSVLATLYPAQKAAAIQPARALH
;
A
#
# COMPACT_ATOMS: atom_id res chain seq x y z
N MET A 1 6.53 7.70 -3.86
CA MET A 1 6.09 6.67 -2.90
C MET A 1 4.62 6.83 -2.56
N ASN A 2 4.18 8.01 -2.11
CA ASN A 2 2.79 8.28 -1.73
C ASN A 2 1.74 7.85 -2.78
N GLY A 3 1.97 8.17 -4.05
CA GLY A 3 1.06 7.76 -5.12
C GLY A 3 0.96 6.24 -5.28
N PHE A 4 2.08 5.52 -5.18
CA PHE A 4 2.09 4.06 -5.26
C PHE A 4 1.40 3.43 -4.07
N GLU A 5 1.67 3.94 -2.87
CA GLU A 5 1.01 3.53 -1.63
C GLU A 5 -0.51 3.75 -1.68
N ARG A 6 -0.94 4.87 -2.26
CA ARG A 6 -2.36 5.18 -2.49
C ARG A 6 -3.00 4.16 -3.43
N GLU A 7 -2.42 3.93 -4.61
CA GLU A 7 -3.01 3.00 -5.58
C GLU A 7 -3.03 1.56 -5.04
N LEU A 8 -1.99 1.14 -4.33
CA LEU A 8 -1.98 -0.16 -3.64
C LEU A 8 -3.12 -0.25 -2.63
N ARG A 9 -3.32 0.78 -1.80
CA ARG A 9 -4.40 0.83 -0.82
C ARG A 9 -5.78 0.83 -1.48
N GLU A 10 -5.97 1.64 -2.52
CA GLU A 10 -7.27 1.87 -3.15
C GLU A 10 -7.69 0.75 -4.10
N ARG A 11 -6.76 0.00 -4.70
CA ARG A 11 -7.08 -1.08 -5.64
C ARG A 11 -6.87 -2.46 -5.04
N LEU A 12 -5.68 -2.74 -4.49
CA LEU A 12 -5.35 -4.08 -4.01
C LEU A 12 -5.96 -4.34 -2.63
N LEU A 13 -5.69 -3.45 -1.67
CA LEU A 13 -6.16 -3.62 -0.29
C LEU A 13 -7.65 -3.26 -0.11
N ALA A 14 -8.27 -2.65 -1.11
CA ALA A 14 -9.73 -2.51 -1.14
C ALA A 14 -10.44 -3.87 -1.26
N ILE A 15 -9.81 -4.83 -1.94
CA ILE A 15 -10.39 -6.15 -2.23
C ILE A 15 -9.84 -7.20 -1.26
N ILE A 16 -8.58 -7.13 -0.87
CA ILE A 16 -8.01 -8.09 0.09
C ILE A 16 -8.37 -7.66 1.52
N PRO A 17 -8.90 -8.54 2.38
CA PRO A 17 -9.11 -8.18 3.78
C PRO A 17 -7.79 -7.81 4.44
N HIS A 18 -7.76 -6.72 5.21
CA HIS A 18 -6.52 -6.26 5.84
C HIS A 18 -6.08 -7.24 6.93
N ALA A 19 -7.03 -7.78 7.68
CA ALA A 19 -6.78 -8.86 8.62
C ALA A 19 -7.99 -9.81 8.75
N GLU A 20 -7.70 -11.01 9.24
CA GLU A 20 -8.67 -12.05 9.57
C GLU A 20 -8.39 -12.58 10.97
N LEU A 21 -9.45 -12.80 11.74
CA LEU A 21 -9.44 -13.47 13.03
C LEU A 21 -10.42 -14.64 12.92
N PHE A 22 -9.96 -15.87 13.10
CA PHE A 22 -10.79 -17.05 12.85
C PHE A 22 -10.59 -18.12 13.91
N SER A 23 -11.63 -18.91 14.16
CA SER A 23 -11.61 -19.93 15.20
C SER A 23 -10.62 -21.06 14.86
N ILE A 24 -10.03 -21.64 15.90
CA ILE A 24 -9.15 -22.82 15.79
C ILE A 24 -9.90 -24.12 15.45
N ASN A 25 -11.22 -24.13 15.59
CA ASN A 25 -12.05 -25.32 15.42
C ASN A 25 -13.34 -25.02 14.62
N GLN A 26 -14.08 -26.08 14.27
CA GLN A 26 -15.35 -25.99 13.57
C GLN A 26 -16.49 -25.38 14.42
N GLN A 27 -16.23 -24.97 15.66
CA GLN A 27 -17.20 -24.18 16.42
C GLN A 27 -17.44 -22.83 15.74
N GLY A 28 -16.43 -22.25 15.09
CA GLY A 28 -16.44 -20.87 14.60
C GLY A 28 -16.36 -19.84 15.73
N ILE A 29 -16.61 -18.57 15.42
CA ILE A 29 -16.59 -17.47 16.40
C ILE A 29 -17.95 -17.41 17.12
N VAL A 30 -17.96 -17.75 18.40
CA VAL A 30 -19.16 -17.67 19.24
C VAL A 30 -19.55 -16.20 19.39
N ASP A 31 -20.85 -15.89 19.29
CA ASP A 31 -21.39 -14.53 19.41
C ASP A 31 -20.72 -13.49 18.49
N TRP A 32 -20.32 -13.91 17.28
CA TRP A 32 -19.64 -13.03 16.31
C TRP A 32 -20.39 -11.73 16.00
N ARG A 33 -21.73 -11.71 16.15
CA ARG A 33 -22.56 -10.50 15.97
C ARG A 33 -22.27 -9.43 17.03
N GLU A 34 -22.08 -9.84 18.28
CA GLU A 34 -21.74 -8.93 19.37
C GLU A 34 -20.31 -8.39 19.17
N TYR A 35 -19.36 -9.28 18.88
CA TYR A 35 -17.99 -8.87 18.58
C TYR A 35 -17.89 -7.96 17.35
N GLN A 36 -18.71 -8.19 16.32
CA GLN A 36 -18.77 -7.31 15.16
C GLN A 36 -19.20 -5.89 15.55
N GLN A 37 -20.13 -5.74 16.48
CA GLN A 37 -20.57 -4.43 16.98
C GLN A 37 -19.49 -3.77 17.82
N VAL A 38 -18.99 -4.45 18.85
CA VAL A 38 -17.97 -3.90 19.77
C VAL A 38 -16.68 -3.54 19.04
N LEU A 39 -16.17 -4.43 18.18
CA LEU A 39 -14.95 -4.15 17.40
C LEU A 39 -15.21 -3.13 16.28
N GLY A 40 -16.47 -2.95 15.87
CA GLY A 40 -16.87 -1.91 14.93
C GLY A 40 -16.82 -0.49 15.52
N GLU A 41 -16.79 -0.35 16.85
CA GLU A 41 -16.68 0.95 17.53
C GLU A 41 -15.23 1.44 17.70
N ASP A 42 -14.23 0.58 17.45
CA ASP A 42 -12.82 0.97 17.52
C ASP A 42 -12.50 2.00 16.40
N PRO A 43 -11.97 3.20 16.74
CA PRO A 43 -11.72 4.26 15.76
C PRO A 43 -10.67 3.90 14.70
N ARG A 44 -9.89 2.84 14.91
CA ARG A 44 -8.89 2.34 13.95
C ARG A 44 -9.51 1.41 12.91
N ILE A 45 -10.66 0.82 13.23
CA ILE A 45 -11.37 -0.18 12.42
C ILE A 45 -12.43 0.53 11.60
N ARG A 46 -12.35 0.38 10.27
CA ARG A 46 -13.34 0.91 9.33
C ARG A 46 -14.55 -0.01 9.21
N LYS A 47 -14.32 -1.33 9.21
CA LYS A 47 -15.38 -2.33 9.05
C LYS A 47 -14.97 -3.68 9.60
N VAL A 48 -15.93 -4.38 10.21
CA VAL A 48 -15.82 -5.79 10.62
C VAL A 48 -16.91 -6.58 9.91
N GLU A 49 -16.53 -7.67 9.24
CA GLU A 49 -17.45 -8.53 8.50
C GLU A 49 -17.22 -10.00 8.85
N PRO A 50 -18.27 -10.76 9.21
CA PRO A 50 -18.15 -12.20 9.38
C PRO A 50 -17.92 -12.89 8.04
N TYR A 51 -17.21 -14.00 8.06
CA TYR A 51 -17.00 -14.82 6.87
C TYR A 51 -16.85 -16.30 7.19
N THR A 52 -17.10 -17.12 6.17
CA THR A 52 -16.75 -18.54 6.16
C THR A 52 -16.15 -18.88 4.79
N LYS A 53 -14.99 -19.54 4.77
CA LYS A 53 -14.32 -19.99 3.53
C LYS A 53 -14.57 -21.48 3.30
N ILE A 54 -14.86 -21.83 2.05
CA ILE A 54 -14.92 -23.20 1.55
C ILE A 54 -14.04 -23.28 0.31
N THR A 55 -13.06 -24.17 0.33
CA THR A 55 -12.28 -24.50 -0.87
C THR A 55 -12.84 -25.76 -1.50
N GLY A 56 -13.13 -25.72 -2.79
CA GLY A 56 -13.68 -26.86 -3.52
C GLY A 56 -13.30 -26.84 -5.00
N MET A 57 -13.90 -27.75 -5.76
CA MET A 57 -13.75 -27.83 -7.21
C MET A 57 -15.12 -27.81 -7.89
N ILE A 58 -15.29 -26.91 -8.86
CA ILE A 58 -16.44 -26.91 -9.76
C ILE A 58 -16.16 -27.91 -10.87
N GLN A 59 -17.11 -28.83 -11.07
CA GLN A 59 -17.09 -29.77 -12.18
C GLN A 59 -18.24 -29.48 -13.15
N GLN A 60 -17.90 -29.29 -14.43
CA GLN A 60 -18.88 -29.20 -15.50
C GLN A 60 -18.43 -30.01 -16.71
N GLY A 61 -19.16 -31.10 -17.00
CA GLY A 61 -18.73 -32.08 -18.00
C GLY A 61 -17.36 -32.68 -17.64
N SER A 62 -16.39 -32.51 -18.54
CA SER A 62 -14.98 -32.93 -18.35
C SER A 62 -14.09 -31.83 -17.77
N ALA A 63 -14.58 -30.59 -17.64
CA ALA A 63 -13.79 -29.47 -17.15
C ALA A 63 -13.88 -29.36 -15.61
N LEU A 64 -12.72 -29.13 -14.99
CA LEU A 64 -12.57 -28.95 -13.54
C LEU A 64 -11.86 -27.63 -13.25
N LYS A 65 -12.37 -26.87 -12.28
CA LYS A 65 -11.71 -25.68 -11.75
C LYS A 65 -11.80 -25.62 -10.23
N ALA A 66 -10.69 -25.31 -9.59
CA ALA A 66 -10.68 -24.97 -8.18
C ALA A 66 -11.42 -23.65 -7.96
N VAL A 67 -12.15 -23.56 -6.86
CA VAL A 67 -12.84 -22.35 -6.40
C VAL A 67 -12.71 -22.22 -4.89
N GLU A 68 -12.49 -21.00 -4.43
CA GLU A 68 -12.63 -20.58 -3.04
C GLU A 68 -13.94 -19.81 -2.91
N LEU A 69 -14.94 -20.45 -2.33
CA LEU A 69 -16.22 -19.84 -2.00
C LEU A 69 -16.10 -19.13 -0.65
N THR A 70 -16.34 -17.83 -0.64
CA THR A 70 -16.47 -17.06 0.58
C THR A 70 -17.96 -16.81 0.84
N GLY A 71 -18.44 -17.33 1.97
CA GLY A 71 -19.70 -16.92 2.58
C GLY A 71 -19.59 -15.56 3.27
N ILE A 72 -20.49 -14.64 2.94
CA ILE A 72 -20.57 -13.30 3.54
C ILE A 72 -22.01 -12.97 3.92
N GLN A 73 -22.20 -11.97 4.79
CA GLN A 73 -23.52 -11.40 5.02
C GLN A 73 -23.98 -10.62 3.79
N ILE A 74 -25.09 -11.07 3.20
CA ILE A 74 -25.69 -10.42 2.04
C ILE A 74 -26.68 -9.36 2.53
N ASN A 75 -26.26 -8.10 2.42
CA ASN A 75 -27.08 -6.94 2.77
C ASN A 75 -27.80 -6.35 1.55
N ALA A 76 -28.66 -5.35 1.80
CA ALA A 76 -29.43 -4.70 0.74
C ALA A 76 -28.56 -4.02 -0.33
N ALA A 77 -27.47 -3.38 0.09
CA ALA A 77 -26.51 -2.72 -0.78
C ALA A 77 -25.27 -3.59 -1.01
N ILE A 78 -24.67 -3.45 -2.20
CA ILE A 78 -23.37 -4.05 -2.51
C ILE A 78 -22.31 -3.44 -1.58
N PRO A 79 -21.46 -4.25 -0.92
CA PRO A 79 -20.33 -3.74 -0.16
C PRO A 79 -19.45 -2.83 -1.03
N THR A 80 -19.03 -1.67 -0.52
CA THR A 80 -18.26 -0.66 -1.27
C THR A 80 -17.05 -1.24 -2.01
N ARG A 81 -16.41 -2.27 -1.44
CA ARG A 81 -15.28 -3.01 -2.05
C ARG A 81 -15.58 -3.69 -3.39
N TRP A 82 -16.84 -3.97 -3.70
CA TRP A 82 -17.27 -4.67 -4.90
C TRP A 82 -18.25 -3.87 -5.75
N GLN A 83 -18.46 -2.60 -5.42
CA GLN A 83 -19.46 -1.76 -6.08
C GLN A 83 -19.17 -1.58 -7.59
N ASN A 84 -17.90 -1.67 -8.00
CA ASN A 84 -17.50 -1.59 -9.40
C ASN A 84 -17.32 -2.97 -10.05
N GLU A 85 -17.26 -4.05 -9.26
CA GLU A 85 -16.88 -5.39 -9.73
C GLU A 85 -18.07 -6.35 -9.88
N ILE A 86 -19.23 -5.96 -9.33
CA ILE A 86 -20.48 -6.74 -9.36
C ILE A 86 -21.60 -5.83 -9.89
N SER A 87 -22.40 -6.34 -10.82
CA SER A 87 -23.56 -5.59 -11.32
C SER A 87 -24.72 -5.61 -10.33
N ASP A 88 -25.56 -4.57 -10.32
CA ASP A 88 -26.75 -4.51 -9.45
C ASP A 88 -27.70 -5.68 -9.70
N ALA A 89 -27.83 -6.14 -10.94
CA ALA A 89 -28.65 -7.28 -11.31
C ALA A 89 -28.12 -8.59 -10.70
N ASP A 90 -26.81 -8.85 -10.84
CA ASP A 90 -26.16 -10.03 -10.28
C ASP A 90 -26.26 -10.06 -8.74
N TRP A 91 -26.13 -8.89 -8.09
CA TRP A 91 -26.28 -8.79 -6.65
C TRP A 91 -27.72 -9.05 -6.18
N GLN A 92 -28.72 -8.59 -6.94
CA GLN A 92 -30.11 -8.91 -6.64
C GLN A 92 -30.39 -10.41 -6.79
N LEU A 93 -29.91 -11.05 -7.85
CA LEU A 93 -30.03 -12.50 -8.04
C LEU A 93 -29.35 -13.28 -6.91
N LEU A 94 -28.18 -12.82 -6.44
CA LEU A 94 -27.52 -13.42 -5.27
C LEU A 94 -28.42 -13.35 -4.03
N ARG A 95 -29.18 -12.27 -3.85
CA ARG A 95 -30.09 -12.08 -2.70
C ARG A 95 -31.34 -12.96 -2.75
N GLU A 96 -31.77 -13.42 -3.91
CA GLU A 96 -33.03 -14.16 -4.07
C GLU A 96 -33.03 -15.52 -3.38
N GLY A 97 -31.87 -16.12 -3.12
CA GLY A 97 -31.84 -17.41 -2.44
C GLY A 97 -30.47 -17.83 -1.86
N PRO A 98 -30.48 -18.72 -0.86
CA PRO A 98 -29.27 -19.12 -0.11
C PRO A 98 -28.27 -19.94 -0.95
N ASN A 99 -28.72 -20.59 -2.03
CA ASN A 99 -27.89 -21.43 -2.90
C ASN A 99 -27.41 -20.70 -4.16
N GLN A 100 -27.45 -19.37 -4.15
CA GLN A 100 -26.92 -18.54 -5.22
C GLN A 100 -25.44 -18.27 -5.01
N VAL A 101 -24.68 -18.21 -6.10
CA VAL A 101 -23.25 -17.93 -6.08
C VAL A 101 -22.85 -16.97 -7.18
N LEU A 102 -22.04 -15.98 -6.84
CA LEU A 102 -21.31 -15.18 -7.81
C LEU A 102 -19.92 -15.77 -8.01
N LEU A 103 -19.50 -15.94 -9.25
CA LEU A 103 -18.19 -16.53 -9.58
C LEU A 103 -17.30 -15.53 -10.29
N GLY A 104 -16.00 -15.66 -10.09
CA GLY A 104 -15.02 -14.90 -10.86
C GLY A 104 -15.21 -15.11 -12.37
N LYS A 105 -15.10 -14.03 -13.15
CA LYS A 105 -15.30 -14.04 -14.61
C LYS A 105 -14.37 -15.03 -15.33
N GLY A 106 -13.17 -15.26 -14.78
CA GLY A 106 -12.22 -16.25 -15.29
C GLY A 106 -12.70 -17.70 -15.12
N ILE A 107 -13.42 -18.01 -14.04
CA ILE A 107 -14.06 -19.32 -13.83
C ILE A 107 -15.18 -19.53 -14.85
N LEU A 108 -16.07 -18.53 -15.00
CA LEU A 108 -17.20 -18.61 -15.93
C LEU A 108 -16.74 -18.85 -17.36
N ASN A 109 -15.77 -18.06 -17.83
CA ASN A 109 -15.23 -18.19 -19.19
C ASN A 109 -14.55 -19.54 -19.45
N LYS A 110 -13.84 -20.10 -18.46
CA LYS A 110 -13.13 -21.38 -18.63
C LYS A 110 -14.03 -22.59 -18.58
N LEU A 111 -15.15 -22.51 -17.85
CA LEU A 111 -16.13 -23.59 -17.74
C LEU A 111 -17.29 -23.44 -18.74
N GLY A 112 -17.43 -22.28 -19.38
CA GLY A 112 -18.54 -21.98 -20.30
C GLY A 112 -19.86 -21.78 -19.56
N LEU A 113 -19.82 -21.22 -18.34
CA LEU A 113 -20.98 -20.99 -17.48
C LEU A 113 -21.65 -19.66 -17.79
N ALA A 114 -22.99 -19.64 -17.71
CA ALA A 114 -23.82 -18.44 -17.76
C ALA A 114 -24.63 -18.26 -16.45
N PRO A 115 -25.08 -17.03 -16.14
CA PRO A 115 -26.04 -16.81 -15.07
C PRO A 115 -27.30 -17.66 -15.27
N GLY A 116 -27.74 -18.33 -14.21
CA GLY A 116 -28.84 -19.30 -14.21
C GLY A 116 -28.40 -20.77 -14.24
N ASP A 117 -27.14 -21.06 -14.59
CA ASP A 117 -26.64 -22.42 -14.63
C ASP A 117 -26.54 -23.06 -13.23
N LYS A 118 -26.81 -24.36 -13.15
CA LYS A 118 -26.62 -25.15 -11.93
C LYS A 118 -25.25 -25.80 -11.96
N ILE A 119 -24.49 -25.61 -10.90
CA ILE A 119 -23.15 -26.17 -10.73
C ILE A 119 -23.08 -27.06 -9.50
N SER A 120 -22.15 -28.02 -9.54
CA SER A 120 -21.79 -28.85 -8.39
C SER A 120 -20.37 -28.50 -7.97
N VAL A 121 -20.22 -28.12 -6.70
CA VAL A 121 -18.94 -27.86 -6.07
C VAL A 121 -18.60 -29.05 -5.18
N VAL A 122 -17.53 -29.75 -5.53
CA VAL A 122 -17.01 -30.87 -4.75
C VAL A 122 -16.12 -30.31 -3.65
N ILE A 123 -16.52 -30.51 -2.40
CA ILE A 123 -15.84 -30.02 -1.20
C ILE A 123 -15.21 -31.22 -0.49
N PRO A 124 -13.90 -31.20 -0.20
CA PRO A 124 -13.26 -32.25 0.58
C PRO A 124 -13.81 -32.24 2.01
N SER A 125 -14.18 -33.42 2.52
CA SER A 125 -14.65 -33.57 3.89
C SER A 125 -13.50 -34.03 4.77
N VAL A 126 -13.16 -33.23 5.79
CA VAL A 126 -12.17 -33.60 6.82
C VAL A 126 -12.94 -34.01 8.07
N THR A 127 -12.80 -35.27 8.48
CA THR A 127 -13.32 -35.75 9.77
C THR A 127 -12.31 -35.44 10.88
N GLU A 128 -12.80 -35.24 12.11
CA GLU A 128 -11.96 -34.95 13.29
C GLU A 128 -10.92 -36.06 13.53
N ASP A 129 -11.24 -37.31 13.16
CA ASP A 129 -10.37 -38.48 13.28
C ASP A 129 -9.37 -38.65 12.11
N LEU A 130 -9.26 -37.66 11.21
CA LEU A 130 -8.38 -37.69 10.02
C LEU A 130 -8.63 -38.87 9.07
N THR A 131 -9.82 -39.48 9.12
CA THR A 131 -10.22 -40.57 8.23
C THR A 131 -10.71 -40.04 6.88
N PHE A 132 -10.54 -40.84 5.83
CA PHE A 132 -11.06 -40.51 4.50
C PHE A 132 -12.58 -40.57 4.50
N ALA A 133 -13.21 -39.39 4.49
CA ALA A 133 -14.65 -39.25 4.28
C ALA A 133 -14.94 -38.98 2.79
N ALA A 134 -16.11 -39.42 2.32
CA ALA A 134 -16.58 -39.07 0.99
C ALA A 134 -16.70 -37.55 0.86
N PRO A 135 -16.29 -36.95 -0.28
CA PRO A 135 -16.45 -35.52 -0.50
C PRO A 135 -17.93 -35.15 -0.54
N LYS A 136 -18.24 -33.92 -0.11
CA LYS A 136 -19.59 -33.38 -0.15
C LYS A 136 -19.80 -32.64 -1.46
N ASN A 137 -20.96 -32.84 -2.08
CA ASN A 137 -21.37 -32.07 -3.25
C ASN A 137 -22.31 -30.95 -2.82
N LEU A 138 -21.91 -29.71 -3.09
CA LEU A 138 -22.72 -28.52 -2.88
C LEU A 138 -23.26 -28.06 -4.23
N TYR A 139 -24.59 -28.06 -4.36
CA TYR A 139 -25.27 -27.59 -5.57
C TYR A 139 -25.60 -26.11 -5.43
N LEU A 140 -25.13 -25.30 -6.38
CA LEU A 140 -25.36 -23.86 -6.42
C LEU A 140 -25.91 -23.44 -7.78
N THR A 141 -26.57 -22.31 -7.82
CA THR A 141 -26.98 -21.64 -9.05
C THR A 141 -26.13 -20.39 -9.25
N VAL A 142 -25.60 -20.22 -10.46
CA VAL A 142 -24.78 -19.07 -10.80
C VAL A 142 -25.67 -17.84 -10.89
N ALA A 143 -25.55 -16.92 -9.96
CA ALA A 143 -26.30 -15.66 -9.99
C ALA A 143 -25.70 -14.66 -10.97
N GLY A 144 -24.38 -14.73 -11.22
CA GLY A 144 -23.67 -13.72 -11.98
C GLY A 144 -22.15 -13.81 -11.88
N SER A 145 -21.49 -12.75 -12.32
CA SER A 145 -20.03 -12.67 -12.39
C SER A 145 -19.44 -11.62 -11.45
N ILE A 146 -18.22 -11.87 -10.99
CA ILE A 146 -17.39 -10.90 -10.27
C ILE A 146 -16.12 -10.68 -11.09
N GLN A 147 -15.75 -9.42 -11.30
CA GLN A 147 -14.53 -9.07 -12.02
C GLN A 147 -13.57 -8.31 -11.11
N VAL A 148 -12.72 -9.01 -10.36
CA VAL A 148 -11.67 -8.39 -9.53
C VAL A 148 -10.41 -8.08 -10.34
N GLY A 149 -10.19 -8.82 -11.43
CA GLY A 149 -9.02 -8.71 -12.29
C GLY A 149 -7.87 -9.65 -11.90
N GLY A 150 -6.99 -9.90 -12.86
CA GLY A 150 -5.79 -10.73 -12.68
C GLY A 150 -6.09 -12.21 -12.39
N LEU A 151 -5.27 -12.82 -11.54
CA LEU A 151 -5.37 -14.25 -11.21
C LEU A 151 -6.57 -14.58 -10.30
N LEU A 152 -7.05 -13.61 -9.52
CA LEU A 152 -8.14 -13.81 -8.55
C LEU A 152 -9.47 -14.19 -9.23
N ASP A 153 -9.73 -13.66 -10.43
CA ASP A 153 -10.92 -13.99 -11.24
C ASP A 153 -11.06 -15.48 -11.58
N ASN A 154 -9.98 -16.25 -11.43
CA ASN A 154 -9.97 -17.69 -11.70
C ASN A 154 -10.23 -18.56 -10.46
N LEU A 155 -10.36 -17.97 -9.28
CA LEU A 155 -10.39 -18.69 -8.01
C LEU A 155 -11.52 -18.24 -7.09
N ILE A 156 -12.05 -17.02 -7.22
CA ILE A 156 -13.02 -16.48 -6.26
C ILE A 156 -14.46 -16.89 -6.55
N GLY A 157 -15.24 -17.11 -5.49
CA GLY A 157 -16.70 -17.10 -5.52
C GLY A 157 -17.29 -16.53 -4.23
N ILE A 158 -18.47 -15.94 -4.32
CA ILE A 158 -19.20 -15.32 -3.19
C ILE A 158 -20.57 -15.98 -3.06
N MET A 159 -20.94 -16.34 -1.84
CA MET A 159 -22.24 -16.92 -1.50
C MET A 159 -22.74 -16.43 -0.14
N HIS A 160 -23.92 -16.89 0.27
CA HIS A 160 -24.48 -16.58 1.59
C HIS A 160 -23.65 -17.20 2.72
N LEU A 161 -23.41 -16.40 3.78
CA LEU A 161 -22.69 -16.83 4.98
C LEU A 161 -23.33 -18.05 5.64
N GLU A 162 -24.66 -18.10 5.70
CA GLU A 162 -25.41 -19.18 6.34
C GLU A 162 -25.15 -20.50 5.62
N THR A 163 -25.36 -20.53 4.31
CA THR A 163 -25.08 -21.70 3.46
C THR A 163 -23.60 -22.10 3.55
N ALA A 164 -22.66 -21.16 3.49
CA ALA A 164 -21.24 -21.49 3.62
C ALA A 164 -20.90 -22.09 4.99
N SER A 165 -21.50 -21.56 6.06
CA SER A 165 -21.27 -22.03 7.43
C SER A 165 -21.84 -23.43 7.65
N GLU A 166 -23.04 -23.71 7.15
CA GLU A 166 -23.62 -25.05 7.18
C GLU A 166 -22.75 -26.07 6.43
N GLN A 167 -22.32 -25.73 5.20
CA GLN A 167 -21.54 -26.63 4.36
C GLN A 167 -20.13 -26.88 4.92
N ALA A 168 -19.54 -25.86 5.55
CA ALA A 168 -18.26 -25.97 6.26
C ALA A 168 -18.38 -26.64 7.65
N GLY A 169 -19.60 -26.90 8.15
CA GLY A 169 -19.83 -27.48 9.47
C GLY A 169 -19.62 -26.51 10.65
N ILE A 170 -19.69 -25.19 10.39
CA ILE A 170 -19.46 -24.14 11.39
C ILE A 170 -20.72 -23.92 12.25
N LYS A 171 -20.64 -24.26 13.53
CA LYS A 171 -21.81 -24.24 14.44
C LYS A 171 -22.28 -22.85 14.85
N SER A 172 -21.37 -21.89 15.03
CA SER A 172 -21.70 -20.50 15.44
C SER A 172 -22.17 -19.61 14.29
N GLY A 173 -22.17 -20.11 13.04
CA GLY A 173 -22.61 -19.38 11.86
C GLY A 173 -21.56 -18.46 11.22
N ALA A 174 -20.34 -18.34 11.76
CA ALA A 174 -19.22 -17.67 11.10
C ALA A 174 -17.89 -18.32 11.49
N GLN A 175 -17.04 -18.63 10.52
CA GLN A 175 -15.70 -19.19 10.77
C GLN A 175 -14.78 -18.15 11.41
N GLY A 176 -14.93 -16.88 11.01
CA GLY A 176 -14.09 -15.79 11.45
C GLY A 176 -14.68 -14.41 11.17
N LEU A 177 -13.94 -13.39 11.58
CA LEU A 177 -14.17 -11.98 11.33
C LEU A 177 -13.04 -11.43 10.46
N ARG A 178 -13.40 -10.68 9.42
CA ARG A 178 -12.48 -9.90 8.59
C ARG A 178 -12.52 -8.45 9.01
N PHE A 179 -11.36 -7.81 8.94
CA PHE A 179 -11.18 -6.42 9.33
C PHE A 179 -10.74 -5.60 8.12
N GLN A 180 -11.37 -4.44 7.97
CA GLN A 180 -10.87 -3.33 7.18
C GLN A 180 -10.48 -2.23 8.16
N PHE A 181 -9.24 -1.77 8.06
CA PHE A 181 -8.69 -0.69 8.87
C PHE A 181 -8.63 0.61 8.05
N TYR A 182 -8.61 1.77 8.72
CA TYR A 182 -8.34 3.04 8.04
C TYR A 182 -6.91 3.12 7.48
N ASP A 183 -5.95 2.57 8.22
CA ASP A 183 -4.59 2.34 7.75
C ASP A 183 -4.33 0.84 7.58
N PRO A 184 -4.27 0.32 6.33
CA PRO A 184 -3.95 -1.07 6.08
C PRO A 184 -2.55 -1.46 6.58
N PHE A 185 -1.58 -0.55 6.61
CA PHE A 185 -0.21 -0.88 7.03
C PHE A 185 -0.09 -1.09 8.54
N ALA A 186 -1.06 -0.61 9.32
CA ALA A 186 -1.18 -0.88 10.75
C ALA A 186 -1.87 -2.22 11.06
N ALA A 187 -2.28 -3.00 10.04
CA ALA A 187 -3.02 -4.25 10.24
C ALA A 187 -2.35 -5.22 11.19
N TYR A 188 -1.02 -5.39 11.06
CA TYR A 188 -0.24 -6.33 11.88
C TYR A 188 -0.27 -5.98 13.38
N SER A 189 -0.16 -4.70 13.75
CA SER A 189 -0.19 -4.29 15.15
C SER A 189 -1.60 -4.36 15.73
N ILE A 190 -2.59 -3.87 14.98
CA ILE A 190 -3.98 -3.82 15.43
C ILE A 190 -4.55 -5.23 15.62
N ILE A 191 -4.35 -6.16 14.65
CA ILE A 191 -4.93 -7.51 14.77
C ILE A 191 -4.34 -8.29 15.93
N ARG A 192 -3.06 -8.08 16.26
CA ARG A 192 -2.44 -8.73 17.44
C ARG A 192 -3.03 -8.20 18.72
N GLU A 193 -3.22 -6.90 18.84
CA GLU A 193 -3.87 -6.30 20.01
C GLU A 193 -5.30 -6.84 20.18
N VAL A 194 -6.09 -6.83 19.11
CA VAL A 194 -7.47 -7.36 19.09
C VAL A 194 -7.49 -8.86 19.44
N GLY A 195 -6.62 -9.65 18.81
CA GLY A 195 -6.59 -11.10 19.01
C GLY A 195 -6.07 -11.53 20.38
N TYR A 196 -5.10 -10.81 20.98
CA TYR A 196 -4.66 -11.07 22.35
C TYR A 196 -5.71 -10.71 23.40
N GLY A 197 -6.58 -9.74 23.11
CA GLY A 197 -7.74 -9.41 23.94
C GLY A 197 -8.98 -10.28 23.68
N PHE A 198 -8.94 -11.16 22.68
CA PHE A 198 -10.11 -11.92 22.27
C PHE A 198 -10.41 -13.06 23.26
N PRO A 199 -11.64 -13.18 23.81
CA PRO A 199 -11.95 -14.17 24.85
C PRO A 199 -11.83 -15.63 24.40
N GLN A 200 -11.98 -15.88 23.10
CA GLN A 200 -11.88 -17.21 22.48
C GLN A 200 -10.48 -17.40 21.88
N ALA A 201 -9.97 -18.64 21.92
CA ALA A 201 -8.76 -18.99 21.20
C ALA A 201 -8.97 -18.89 19.68
N VAL A 202 -8.20 -18.02 19.03
CA VAL A 202 -8.34 -17.66 17.61
C VAL A 202 -6.98 -17.58 16.93
N TYR A 203 -6.97 -17.91 15.64
CA TYR A 203 -5.86 -17.59 14.76
C TYR A 203 -6.00 -16.17 14.25
N MET A 204 -4.85 -15.52 14.04
CA MET A 204 -4.74 -14.19 13.46
C MET A 204 -3.96 -14.28 12.16
N SER A 205 -4.48 -13.65 11.13
CA SER A 205 -3.79 -13.48 9.85
C SER A 205 -3.97 -12.05 9.37
N ASP A 206 -2.98 -11.54 8.64
CA ASP A 206 -3.02 -10.21 8.06
C ASP A 206 -2.46 -10.25 6.64
N TRP A 207 -2.77 -9.21 5.86
CA TRP A 207 -2.36 -9.15 4.46
C TRP A 207 -0.83 -9.11 4.28
N THR A 208 -0.07 -8.60 5.26
CA THR A 208 1.41 -8.57 5.17
C THR A 208 2.00 -9.97 5.31
N ARG A 209 1.28 -10.92 5.93
CA ARG A 209 1.67 -12.34 5.97
C ARG A 209 1.21 -13.10 4.74
N THR A 210 -0.04 -12.90 4.31
CA THR A 210 -0.59 -13.64 3.16
C THR A 210 -0.05 -13.14 1.82
N GLN A 211 0.26 -11.85 1.73
CA GLN A 211 0.84 -11.19 0.56
C GLN A 211 2.25 -10.65 0.89
N GLY A 212 3.05 -11.43 1.62
CA GLY A 212 4.38 -11.00 2.10
C GLY A 212 5.31 -10.50 1.00
N HIS A 213 5.26 -11.10 -0.18
CA HIS A 213 6.04 -10.65 -1.34
C HIS A 213 5.73 -9.19 -1.72
N LEU A 214 4.45 -8.80 -1.78
CA LEU A 214 4.07 -7.41 -2.06
C LEU A 214 4.54 -6.46 -0.96
N TYR A 215 4.39 -6.86 0.30
CA TYR A 215 4.82 -6.06 1.44
C TYR A 215 6.34 -5.85 1.45
N ASP A 216 7.11 -6.91 1.21
CA ASP A 216 8.57 -6.88 1.14
C ASP A 216 9.06 -6.04 -0.05
N ASP A 217 8.40 -6.15 -1.21
CA ASP A 217 8.71 -5.34 -2.39
C ASP A 217 8.46 -3.85 -2.12
N ILE A 218 7.35 -3.48 -1.50
CA ILE A 218 7.07 -2.09 -1.08
C ILE A 218 8.18 -1.57 -0.17
N ARG A 219 8.59 -2.40 0.80
CA ARG A 219 9.63 -2.03 1.76
C ARG A 219 10.99 -1.87 1.08
N LEU A 220 11.35 -2.77 0.17
CA LEU A 220 12.57 -2.70 -0.62
C LEU A 220 12.60 -1.43 -1.45
N VAL A 221 11.53 -1.15 -2.20
CA VAL A 221 11.41 0.08 -3.02
C VAL A 221 11.56 1.32 -2.15
N ARG A 222 10.91 1.35 -0.98
CA ARG A 222 11.03 2.45 0.00
C ARG A 222 12.48 2.66 0.44
N VAL A 223 13.21 1.59 0.79
CA VAL A 223 14.61 1.67 1.20
C VAL A 223 15.51 2.16 0.06
N VAL A 224 15.33 1.63 -1.15
CA VAL A 224 16.11 2.05 -2.32
C VAL A 224 15.91 3.54 -2.61
N VAL A 225 14.66 4.03 -2.57
CA VAL A 225 14.34 5.45 -2.75
C VAL A 225 14.98 6.31 -1.65
N TYR A 226 14.96 5.86 -0.39
CA TYR A 226 15.62 6.58 0.70
C TYR A 226 17.14 6.67 0.51
N ILE A 227 17.79 5.58 0.10
CA ILE A 227 19.24 5.56 -0.17
C ILE A 227 19.55 6.50 -1.34
N ALA A 228 18.80 6.43 -2.44
CA ALA A 228 18.98 7.28 -3.60
C ALA A 228 18.80 8.78 -3.25
N LEU A 229 17.75 9.11 -2.49
CA LEU A 229 17.50 10.48 -2.02
C LEU A 229 18.65 10.98 -1.14
N SER A 230 19.12 10.14 -0.21
CA SER A 230 20.24 10.47 0.68
C SER A 230 21.53 10.76 -0.12
N LEU A 231 21.80 9.97 -1.17
CA LEU A 231 22.94 10.17 -2.06
C LEU A 231 22.85 11.50 -2.82
N VAL A 232 21.67 11.82 -3.38
CA VAL A 232 21.44 13.09 -4.10
C VAL A 232 21.66 14.28 -3.17
N ILE A 233 21.13 14.21 -1.94
CA ILE A 233 21.33 15.25 -0.93
C ILE A 233 22.81 15.39 -0.55
N ALA A 234 23.53 14.28 -0.36
CA ALA A 234 24.95 14.29 -0.03
C ALA A 234 25.78 14.95 -1.14
N VAL A 235 25.52 14.62 -2.41
CA VAL A 235 26.16 15.25 -3.58
C VAL A 235 25.86 16.74 -3.63
N ALA A 236 24.61 17.15 -3.39
CA ALA A 236 24.22 18.56 -3.35
C ALA A 236 24.94 19.34 -2.24
N CYS A 237 25.03 18.78 -1.02
CA CYS A 237 25.76 19.40 0.09
C CYS A 237 27.25 19.54 -0.23
N PHE A 238 27.88 18.52 -0.82
CA PHE A 238 29.28 18.56 -1.21
C PHE A 238 29.56 19.65 -2.26
N ASN A 239 28.63 19.87 -3.20
CA ASN A 239 28.74 20.94 -4.18
C ASN A 239 28.68 22.34 -3.53
N ILE A 240 27.81 22.54 -2.54
CA ILE A 240 27.74 23.81 -1.78
C ILE A 240 29.06 24.07 -1.05
N VAL A 241 29.58 23.05 -0.34
CA VAL A 241 30.86 23.15 0.37
C VAL A 241 31.98 23.51 -0.60
N SER A 242 32.08 22.79 -1.73
CA SER A 242 33.13 22.98 -2.73
C SER A 242 33.07 24.38 -3.35
N SER A 243 31.88 24.85 -3.71
CA SER A 243 31.66 26.19 -4.27
C SER A 243 32.05 27.29 -3.28
N LEU A 244 31.65 27.18 -2.01
CA LEU A 244 32.00 28.18 -0.99
C LEU A 244 33.49 28.16 -0.65
N VAL A 245 34.12 26.99 -0.54
CA VAL A 245 35.57 26.90 -0.32
C VAL A 245 36.34 27.54 -1.47
N MET A 246 35.88 27.35 -2.71
CA MET A 246 36.46 28.00 -3.89
C MET A 246 36.29 29.52 -3.82
N ALA A 247 35.09 30.01 -3.49
CA ALA A 247 34.83 31.44 -3.32
C ALA A 247 35.70 32.08 -2.23
N VAL A 248 35.90 31.39 -1.10
CA VAL A 248 36.81 31.85 -0.02
C VAL A 248 38.25 31.97 -0.53
N LYS A 249 38.71 30.98 -1.31
CA LYS A 249 40.07 30.97 -1.88
C LYS A 249 40.26 32.11 -2.89
N GLU A 250 39.30 32.33 -3.77
CA GLU A 250 39.34 33.42 -4.75
C GLU A 250 39.33 34.82 -4.10
N LYS A 251 38.62 34.96 -2.98
CA LYS A 251 38.50 36.23 -2.24
C LYS A 251 39.52 36.38 -1.11
N GLN A 252 40.50 35.49 -1.00
CA GLN A 252 41.47 35.46 0.10
C GLN A 252 42.24 36.78 0.27
N ALA A 253 42.68 37.42 -0.84
CA ALA A 253 43.35 38.72 -0.80
C ALA A 253 42.42 39.84 -0.28
N SER A 254 41.16 39.86 -0.74
CA SER A 254 40.15 40.83 -0.27
C SER A 254 39.82 40.65 1.21
N ILE A 255 39.76 39.40 1.70
CA ILE A 255 39.56 39.09 3.12
C ILE A 255 40.75 39.61 3.94
N ALA A 256 41.98 39.44 3.45
CA ALA A 256 43.18 39.95 4.11
C ALA A 256 43.18 41.47 4.24
N ILE A 257 42.81 42.19 3.17
CA ILE A 257 42.68 43.65 3.18
C ILE A 257 41.61 44.10 4.20
N LEU A 258 40.44 43.44 4.22
CA LEU A 258 39.39 43.77 5.19
C LEU A 258 39.86 43.54 6.64
N LYS A 259 40.61 42.46 6.89
CA LYS A 259 41.21 42.21 8.21
C LYS A 259 42.22 43.27 8.60
N THR A 260 43.07 43.73 7.69
CA THR A 260 44.02 44.83 7.99
C THR A 260 43.32 46.17 8.21
N MET A 261 42.15 46.36 7.61
CA MET A 261 41.26 47.51 7.88
C MET A 261 40.44 47.37 9.19
N GLY A 262 40.59 46.28 9.94
CA GLY A 262 39.95 46.09 11.25
C GLY A 262 38.69 45.21 11.26
N ALA A 263 38.38 44.50 10.16
CA ALA A 263 37.28 43.54 10.16
C ALA A 263 37.55 42.35 11.10
N THR A 264 36.56 42.02 11.93
CA THR A 264 36.65 40.89 12.87
C THR A 264 36.38 39.56 12.19
N ASP A 265 36.92 38.47 12.76
CA ASP A 265 36.67 37.10 12.30
C ASP A 265 35.18 36.74 12.27
N SER A 266 34.38 37.29 13.19
CA SER A 266 32.94 37.09 13.22
C SER A 266 32.23 37.78 12.06
N GLN A 267 32.66 38.98 11.65
CA GLN A 267 32.09 39.68 10.49
C GLN A 267 32.34 38.88 9.22
N ILE A 268 33.58 38.42 9.02
CA ILE A 268 33.97 37.62 7.84
C ILE A 268 33.19 36.30 7.81
N ARG A 269 33.13 35.58 8.95
CA ARG A 269 32.34 34.35 9.06
C ARG A 269 30.87 34.59 8.71
N ASN A 270 30.25 35.63 9.26
CA ASN A 270 28.83 35.91 9.01
C ASN A 270 28.55 36.27 7.54
N THR A 271 29.45 36.97 6.86
CA THR A 271 29.32 37.25 5.42
C THR A 271 29.28 35.95 4.60
N PHE A 272 30.18 34.99 4.88
CA PHE A 272 30.20 33.72 4.16
C PHE A 272 29.04 32.80 4.53
N VAL A 273 28.58 32.81 5.79
CA VAL A 273 27.34 32.13 6.19
C VAL A 273 26.13 32.72 5.45
N PHE A 274 26.03 34.04 5.35
CA PHE A 274 24.93 34.70 4.63
C PHE A 274 24.96 34.42 3.12
N GLN A 275 26.13 34.44 2.50
CA GLN A 275 26.30 34.03 1.11
C GLN A 275 25.88 32.57 0.89
N GLY A 276 26.28 31.69 1.81
CA GLY A 276 25.88 30.30 1.82
C GLY A 276 24.37 30.11 1.93
N LEU A 277 23.73 30.82 2.86
CA LEU A 277 22.29 30.85 3.04
C LEU A 277 21.55 31.34 1.80
N LEU A 278 22.02 32.40 1.13
CA LEU A 278 21.42 32.89 -0.10
C LEU A 278 21.49 31.85 -1.22
N ASN A 279 22.65 31.23 -1.42
CA ASN A 279 22.81 30.16 -2.41
C ASN A 279 21.90 28.97 -2.11
N GLY A 280 21.83 28.56 -0.84
CA GLY A 280 20.93 27.51 -0.36
C GLY A 280 19.47 27.84 -0.61
N PHE A 281 19.05 29.05 -0.24
CA PHE A 281 17.66 29.51 -0.40
C PHE A 281 17.25 29.58 -1.87
N ILE A 282 18.09 30.13 -2.75
CA ILE A 282 17.82 30.19 -4.20
C ILE A 282 17.67 28.78 -4.77
N GLY A 283 18.56 27.86 -4.37
CA GLY A 283 18.49 26.46 -4.78
C GLY A 283 17.22 25.76 -4.30
N VAL A 284 16.88 25.91 -3.01
CA VAL A 284 15.66 25.34 -2.43
C VAL A 284 14.42 25.94 -3.07
N PHE A 285 14.37 27.25 -3.32
CA PHE A 285 13.25 27.93 -3.96
C PHE A 285 12.98 27.38 -5.36
N TRP A 286 13.99 27.40 -6.24
CA TRP A 286 13.83 26.90 -7.60
C TRP A 286 13.61 25.39 -7.65
N GLY A 287 14.30 24.63 -6.79
CA GLY A 287 14.11 23.19 -6.69
C GLY A 287 12.69 22.82 -6.26
N THR A 288 12.15 23.52 -5.26
CA THR A 288 10.78 23.32 -4.77
C THR A 288 9.76 23.74 -5.82
N LEU A 289 9.97 24.88 -6.49
CA LEU A 289 9.09 25.36 -7.55
C LEU A 289 9.02 24.35 -8.70
N LEU A 290 10.16 23.88 -9.19
CA LEU A 290 10.22 22.84 -10.21
C LEU A 290 9.56 21.55 -9.74
N ALA A 291 9.85 21.09 -8.51
CA ALA A 291 9.25 19.88 -7.96
C ALA A 291 7.72 19.97 -7.86
N VAL A 292 7.17 21.09 -7.41
CA VAL A 292 5.71 21.31 -7.28
C VAL A 292 5.02 21.36 -8.64
N ILE A 293 5.69 21.90 -9.67
CA ILE A 293 5.16 21.93 -11.04
C ILE A 293 5.26 20.54 -11.70
N THR A 294 6.38 19.84 -11.53
CA THR A 294 6.64 18.55 -12.18
C THR A 294 5.88 17.41 -11.51
N ALA A 295 5.75 17.39 -10.18
CA ALA A 295 5.19 16.24 -9.46
C ALA A 295 3.75 15.88 -9.86
N PRO A 296 2.78 16.82 -10.00
CA PRO A 296 1.43 16.50 -10.47
C PRO A 296 1.40 16.05 -11.93
N ASN A 297 2.35 16.52 -12.74
CA ASN A 297 2.46 16.23 -14.16
C ASN A 297 3.36 15.02 -14.47
N LEU A 298 3.90 14.35 -13.44
CA LEU A 298 4.91 13.32 -13.60
C LEU A 298 4.40 12.15 -14.47
N SER A 299 3.17 11.70 -14.23
CA SER A 299 2.55 10.62 -15.01
C SER A 299 2.45 10.96 -16.49
N LEU A 300 2.08 12.22 -16.82
CA LEU A 300 1.99 12.71 -18.19
C LEU A 300 3.37 12.84 -18.86
N ILE A 301 4.37 13.29 -18.11
CA ILE A 301 5.74 13.44 -18.62
C ILE A 301 6.33 12.06 -18.94
N VAL A 302 6.14 11.08 -18.05
CA VAL A 302 6.64 9.72 -18.28
C VAL A 302 5.91 9.07 -19.46
N ALA A 303 4.58 9.15 -19.53
CA ALA A 303 3.83 8.59 -20.65
C ALA A 303 4.32 9.12 -22.02
N LYS A 304 4.57 10.43 -22.13
CA LYS A 304 5.14 11.02 -23.35
C LYS A 304 6.55 10.53 -23.66
N LEU A 305 7.37 10.25 -22.64
CA LEU A 305 8.70 9.68 -22.82
C LEU A 305 8.63 8.22 -23.24
N GLU A 306 7.69 7.44 -22.71
CA GLU A 306 7.43 6.05 -23.11
C GLU A 306 7.01 5.98 -24.59
N ASP A 307 6.10 6.86 -25.01
CA ASP A 307 5.68 6.99 -26.41
C ASP A 307 6.85 7.32 -27.34
N LEU A 308 7.77 8.20 -26.89
CA LEU A 308 8.93 8.62 -27.67
C LEU A 308 10.01 7.54 -27.77
N LEU A 309 10.22 6.79 -26.69
CA LEU A 309 11.29 5.79 -26.57
C LEU A 309 10.83 4.38 -26.98
N GLY A 310 9.52 4.14 -27.09
CA GLY A 310 8.94 2.84 -27.40
C GLY A 310 9.15 1.78 -26.31
N ILE A 311 9.48 2.21 -25.08
CA ILE A 311 9.73 1.34 -23.93
C ILE A 311 8.64 1.61 -22.89
N LYS A 312 7.97 0.56 -22.40
CA LYS A 312 7.08 0.66 -21.25
C LYS A 312 7.88 0.51 -19.96
N VAL A 313 7.85 1.52 -19.11
CA VAL A 313 8.53 1.53 -17.81
C VAL A 313 7.80 0.64 -16.80
N LEU A 314 6.46 0.57 -16.87
CA LEU A 314 5.63 -0.35 -16.09
C LEU A 314 4.82 -1.29 -17.00
N SER A 315 4.92 -2.60 -16.75
CA SER A 315 4.09 -3.62 -17.39
C SER A 315 2.88 -3.96 -16.52
N GLY A 316 1.68 -3.63 -17.03
CA GLY A 316 0.39 -3.83 -16.36
C GLY A 316 0.05 -5.29 -16.00
N ASP A 317 0.76 -6.26 -16.57
CA ASP A 317 0.52 -7.69 -16.37
C ASP A 317 1.03 -8.20 -15.00
N ILE A 318 2.01 -7.51 -14.42
CA ILE A 318 2.63 -7.90 -13.12
C ILE A 318 2.20 -6.91 -12.03
N TYR A 319 2.14 -5.62 -12.36
CA TYR A 319 1.68 -4.56 -11.47
C TYR A 319 0.38 -4.02 -12.03
N PHE A 320 -0.73 -4.14 -11.29
CA PHE A 320 -2.10 -3.73 -11.67
C PHE A 320 -2.29 -2.24 -12.03
N ILE A 321 -1.19 -1.48 -12.17
CA ILE A 321 -1.12 -0.07 -12.51
C ILE A 321 -0.13 0.05 -13.67
N ASP A 322 -0.57 0.61 -14.78
CA ASP A 322 0.21 0.84 -16.01
C ASP A 322 0.80 2.25 -16.11
N PHE A 323 0.66 3.06 -15.06
CA PHE A 323 1.20 4.41 -14.96
C PHE A 323 1.95 4.63 -13.64
N LEU A 324 2.80 5.65 -13.58
CA LEU A 324 3.46 6.07 -12.33
C LEU A 324 2.54 7.01 -11.54
N PRO A 325 1.94 6.58 -10.42
CA PRO A 325 1.11 7.45 -9.61
C PRO A 325 1.97 8.44 -8.82
N SER A 326 1.61 9.73 -8.90
CA SER A 326 2.25 10.79 -8.14
C SER A 326 1.24 11.46 -7.23
N GLN A 327 1.57 11.56 -5.95
CA GLN A 327 0.76 12.28 -4.96
C GLN A 327 1.67 13.23 -4.18
N LEU A 328 1.49 14.52 -4.41
CA LEU A 328 2.21 15.56 -3.70
C LEU A 328 1.51 15.84 -2.37
N GLN A 329 2.20 15.61 -1.27
CA GLN A 329 1.72 15.96 0.07
C GLN A 329 2.45 17.22 0.55
N ALA A 330 1.69 18.25 0.92
CA ALA A 330 2.26 19.53 1.36
C ALA A 330 3.17 19.38 2.58
N ASN A 331 2.84 18.45 3.48
CA ASN A 331 3.64 18.18 4.67
C ASN A 331 5.04 17.65 4.31
N ASP A 332 5.12 16.71 3.37
CA ASP A 332 6.40 16.16 2.90
C ASP A 332 7.24 17.22 2.20
N VAL A 333 6.61 18.11 1.42
CA VAL A 333 7.29 19.24 0.79
C VAL A 333 7.87 20.18 1.85
N LEU A 334 7.08 20.56 2.84
CA LEU A 334 7.51 21.47 3.91
C LEU A 334 8.66 20.87 4.73
N LEU A 335 8.56 19.59 5.09
CA LEU A 335 9.61 18.87 5.81
C LEU A 335 10.90 18.79 4.97
N THR A 336 10.78 18.49 3.67
CA THR A 336 11.94 18.42 2.76
C THR A 336 12.62 19.78 2.62
N VAL A 337 11.85 20.86 2.46
CA VAL A 337 12.36 22.24 2.42
C VAL A 337 13.12 22.59 3.70
N LEU A 338 12.55 22.25 4.86
CA LEU A 338 13.17 22.53 6.15
C LEU A 338 14.49 21.76 6.30
N VAL A 339 14.50 20.46 5.99
CA VAL A 339 15.72 19.62 6.04
C VAL A 339 16.78 20.16 5.07
N ALA A 340 16.40 20.55 3.86
CA ALA A 340 17.34 21.09 2.87
C ALA A 340 17.97 22.41 3.33
N ILE A 341 17.18 23.32 3.93
CA ILE A 341 17.69 24.57 4.50
C ILE A 341 18.66 24.28 5.66
N VAL A 342 18.30 23.39 6.58
CA VAL A 342 19.17 23.00 7.71
C VAL A 342 20.49 22.43 7.21
N LEU A 343 20.46 21.49 6.25
CA LEU A 343 21.67 20.91 5.68
C LEU A 343 22.51 21.93 4.92
N SER A 344 21.88 22.86 4.20
CA SER A 344 22.59 23.95 3.55
C SER A 344 23.30 24.83 4.58
N VAL A 345 22.64 25.22 5.67
CA VAL A 345 23.27 25.96 6.77
C VAL A 345 24.47 25.21 7.32
N LEU A 346 24.31 23.92 7.66
CA LEU A 346 25.39 23.10 8.21
C LEU A 346 26.59 23.00 7.25
N ALA A 347 26.33 22.82 5.95
CA ALA A 347 27.36 22.78 4.92
C ALA A 347 28.15 24.10 4.82
N THR A 348 27.54 25.24 5.14
CA THR A 348 28.17 26.57 5.03
C THR A 348 29.06 26.93 6.22
N LEU A 349 28.89 26.25 7.36
CA LEU A 349 29.65 26.54 8.58
C LEU A 349 31.15 26.25 8.41
N TYR A 350 31.49 25.12 7.76
CA TYR A 350 32.89 24.73 7.56
C TYR A 350 33.66 25.73 6.67
N PRO A 351 33.18 26.11 5.47
CA PRO A 351 33.83 27.14 4.65
C PRO A 351 33.91 28.50 5.35
N ALA A 352 32.87 28.91 6.09
CA ALA A 352 32.85 30.19 6.78
C ALA A 352 33.90 30.27 7.91
N GLN A 353 34.09 29.17 8.65
CA GLN A 353 35.18 29.07 9.62
C GLN A 353 36.55 29.13 8.94
N LYS A 354 36.71 28.45 7.80
CA LYS A 354 37.96 28.48 7.01
C LYS A 354 38.28 29.89 6.51
N ALA A 355 37.28 30.67 6.11
CA ALA A 355 37.44 32.07 5.72
C ALA A 355 37.91 32.95 6.88
N ALA A 356 37.30 32.78 8.05
CA ALA A 356 37.68 33.51 9.26
C ALA A 356 39.10 33.15 9.74
N ALA A 357 39.61 31.95 9.47
CA ALA A 357 40.95 31.53 9.87
C ALA A 357 42.09 32.07 8.98
N ILE A 358 41.80 32.84 7.93
CA ILE A 358 42.82 33.39 7.02
C ILE A 358 43.69 34.42 7.76
N GLN A 359 45.01 34.22 7.72
CA GLN A 359 46.01 35.15 8.28
C GLN A 359 46.42 36.20 7.24
N PRO A 360 46.30 37.52 7.54
CA PRO A 360 46.59 38.58 6.56
C PRO A 360 48.00 38.52 5.99
N ALA A 361 48.99 38.22 6.83
CA ALA A 361 50.41 38.18 6.45
C ALA A 361 50.77 37.10 5.41
N ARG A 362 50.00 36.00 5.35
CA ARG A 362 50.22 34.92 4.37
C ARG A 362 49.42 35.08 3.08
N ALA A 363 48.45 36.00 3.07
CA ALA A 363 47.50 36.18 1.97
C ALA A 363 47.85 37.35 1.04
N LEU A 364 48.82 38.19 1.43
CA LEU A 364 49.27 39.40 0.69
C LEU A 364 50.64 39.22 0.02
N HIS A 365 51.13 37.98 -0.10
CA HIS A 365 52.37 37.63 -0.79
C HIS A 365 52.11 36.90 -2.10
#